data_AF-A0A1E5QNW9-F1
#
_entry.id   AF-A0A1E5QNW9-F1
#
_cell.length_a   1.000
_cell.length_b   1.000
_cell.length_c   1.000
_cell.angle_alpha   90.00
_cell.angle_beta   90.00
_cell.angle_gamma   90.00
#
_symmetry.space_group_name_H-M   'P 1'
#
loop_
_entity.id
_entity.type
_entity.pdbx_description
1 polymer ?
#
loop_
_entity_poly.entity_id
_entity_poly.type
_entity_poly.pdbx_seq_one_letter_code
_entity_poly.pdbx_strand_id
1 'polypeptide(L)'
;MSKSDTPSSGFRSASEFPKTLDNLQAEEANQLYQQMRDCLIFTNRSRGQLIRRNEEYKKSTLKLKTDVERLQGLINQLSTVKKQGSQDSQQTIQALESELQKMTSHLDQLSEAFDLMGVNDPQHVQWGLFTGNRLYQFWSAIRKIVLWWREENGVESSTLTGSVPPQLPSEFDVDEDRREHPQMYEDSASIGRSLLDK
;
A
#
# COMPACT_ATOMS: atom_id res chain seq x y z
N MET A 1 -57.93 6.68 -31.99
CA MET A 1 -56.47 6.51 -31.80
C MET A 1 -56.26 5.76 -30.50
N SER A 2 -56.18 4.43 -30.54
CA SER A 2 -55.89 3.61 -29.36
C SER A 2 -54.39 3.63 -29.11
N LYS A 3 -53.98 4.05 -27.91
CA LYS A 3 -52.63 3.78 -27.43
C LYS A 3 -52.59 2.31 -27.05
N SER A 4 -51.92 1.51 -27.87
CA SER A 4 -51.48 0.18 -27.50
C SER A 4 -50.34 0.32 -26.48
N ASP A 5 -50.70 0.54 -25.21
CA ASP A 5 -49.77 0.35 -24.10
C ASP A 5 -49.52 -1.15 -24.02
N THR A 6 -48.40 -1.59 -24.60
CA THR A 6 -47.88 -2.94 -24.38
C THR A 6 -47.60 -3.08 -22.89
N PRO A 7 -48.35 -3.92 -22.15
CA PRO A 7 -48.13 -4.08 -20.72
C PRO A 7 -46.73 -4.67 -20.52
N SER A 8 -45.82 -3.89 -19.94
CA SER A 8 -44.52 -4.41 -19.51
C SER A 8 -44.78 -5.58 -18.56
N SER A 9 -44.27 -6.76 -18.91
CA SER A 9 -44.79 -8.08 -18.60
C SER A 9 -44.69 -8.54 -17.13
N GLY A 10 -45.23 -7.80 -16.16
CA GLY A 10 -45.34 -8.32 -14.79
C GLY A 10 -45.90 -7.36 -13.75
N PHE A 11 -45.84 -6.05 -13.98
CA PHE A 11 -46.40 -5.06 -13.06
C PHE A 11 -47.60 -4.38 -13.71
N ARG A 12 -48.77 -4.60 -13.13
CA ARG A 12 -50.00 -3.84 -13.42
C ARG A 12 -50.27 -2.87 -12.30
N SER A 13 -50.67 -1.64 -12.64
CA SER A 13 -51.10 -0.68 -11.63
C SER A 13 -52.36 -1.20 -10.92
N ALA A 14 -52.49 -0.92 -9.62
CA ALA A 14 -53.70 -1.23 -8.87
C ALA A 14 -54.95 -0.53 -9.47
N SER A 15 -54.75 0.55 -10.23
CA SER A 15 -55.81 1.27 -10.96
C SER A 15 -56.29 0.57 -12.24
N GLU A 16 -55.55 -0.42 -12.74
CA GLU A 16 -55.93 -1.20 -13.94
C GLU A 16 -56.89 -2.35 -13.62
N PHE A 17 -57.07 -2.68 -12.34
CA PHE A 17 -58.04 -3.68 -11.91
C PHE A 17 -59.41 -3.03 -11.64
N PRO A 18 -60.52 -3.62 -12.13
CA PRO A 18 -61.85 -3.09 -11.90
C PRO A 18 -62.20 -3.12 -10.41
N LYS A 19 -62.88 -2.06 -9.94
CA LYS A 19 -63.27 -1.91 -8.53
C LYS A 19 -64.45 -2.81 -8.13
N THR A 20 -65.24 -3.25 -9.10
CA THR A 20 -66.44 -4.08 -8.90
C THR A 20 -66.49 -5.18 -9.96
N LEU A 21 -67.00 -6.35 -9.57
CA LEU A 21 -67.13 -7.54 -10.43
C LEU A 21 -68.59 -7.84 -10.81
N ASP A 22 -69.54 -7.01 -10.37
CA ASP A 22 -70.97 -7.29 -10.40
C ASP A 22 -71.56 -7.51 -11.81
N ASN A 23 -70.84 -7.07 -12.86
CA ASN A 23 -71.26 -7.18 -14.25
C ASN A 23 -70.39 -8.12 -15.10
N LEU A 24 -69.40 -8.82 -14.52
CA LEU A 24 -68.55 -9.76 -15.27
C LEU A 24 -69.17 -11.16 -15.28
N GLN A 25 -69.02 -11.87 -16.39
CA GLN A 25 -69.30 -13.31 -16.42
C GLN A 25 -68.34 -14.06 -15.48
N ALA A 26 -68.80 -15.15 -14.89
CA ALA A 26 -68.03 -15.90 -13.89
C ALA A 26 -66.65 -16.37 -14.40
N GLU A 27 -66.54 -16.70 -15.68
CA GLU A 27 -65.27 -17.06 -16.33
C GLU A 27 -64.29 -15.88 -16.39
N GLU A 28 -64.75 -14.70 -16.79
CA GLU A 28 -63.94 -13.49 -16.87
C GLU A 28 -63.50 -13.02 -15.48
N ALA A 29 -64.38 -13.11 -14.48
CA ALA A 29 -64.06 -12.80 -13.10
C ALA A 29 -62.95 -13.72 -12.56
N ASN A 30 -63.03 -15.04 -12.83
CA ASN A 30 -62.01 -16.00 -12.41
C ASN A 30 -60.64 -15.73 -13.07
N GLN A 31 -60.63 -15.40 -14.37
CA GLN A 31 -59.39 -15.04 -15.07
C GLN A 31 -58.76 -13.77 -14.48
N LEU A 32 -59.57 -12.76 -14.19
CA LEU A 32 -59.09 -11.53 -13.57
C LEU A 32 -58.53 -11.78 -12.16
N TYR A 33 -59.17 -12.62 -11.35
CA TYR A 33 -58.65 -13.03 -10.04
C TYR A 33 -57.30 -13.74 -10.13
N GLN A 34 -57.13 -14.63 -11.12
CA GLN A 34 -55.83 -15.27 -11.38
C GLN A 34 -54.76 -14.23 -11.74
N GLN A 35 -55.06 -13.29 -12.65
CA GLN A 35 -54.13 -12.22 -13.03
C GLN A 35 -53.74 -11.33 -11.84
N MET A 36 -54.69 -10.97 -10.97
CA MET A 36 -54.42 -10.22 -9.74
C MET A 36 -53.49 -11.00 -8.81
N ARG A 37 -53.73 -12.30 -8.64
CA ARG A 37 -52.92 -13.17 -7.80
C ARG A 37 -51.50 -13.27 -8.33
N ASP A 38 -51.32 -13.43 -9.63
CA ASP A 38 -50.01 -13.51 -10.28
C ASP A 38 -49.24 -12.19 -10.15
N CYS A 39 -49.91 -11.05 -10.38
CA CYS A 39 -49.31 -9.73 -10.16
C CYS A 39 -48.87 -9.54 -8.70
N LEU A 40 -49.66 -10.00 -7.74
CA LEU A 40 -49.34 -9.90 -6.32
C LEU A 40 -48.14 -10.79 -5.94
N ILE A 41 -48.09 -12.02 -6.46
CA ILE A 41 -46.95 -12.93 -6.26
C ILE A 41 -45.67 -12.31 -6.84
N PHE A 42 -45.74 -11.80 -8.07
CA PHE A 42 -44.59 -11.17 -8.73
C PHE A 42 -44.11 -9.91 -8.00
N THR A 43 -45.04 -9.07 -7.53
CA THR A 43 -44.73 -7.86 -6.78
C THR A 43 -44.10 -8.18 -5.42
N ASN A 44 -44.60 -9.20 -4.71
CA ASN A 44 -43.98 -9.62 -3.45
C ASN A 44 -42.58 -10.22 -3.67
N ARG A 45 -42.40 -11.02 -4.73
CA ARG A 45 -41.09 -11.58 -5.07
C ARG A 45 -40.07 -10.49 -5.41
N SER A 46 -40.45 -9.53 -6.25
CA SER A 46 -39.58 -8.40 -6.62
C SER A 46 -39.27 -7.51 -5.42
N ARG A 47 -40.24 -7.24 -4.54
CA ARG A 47 -40.00 -6.54 -3.27
C ARG A 47 -38.99 -7.28 -2.41
N GLY A 48 -39.12 -8.60 -2.27
CA GLY A 48 -38.17 -9.43 -1.52
C GLY A 48 -36.75 -9.36 -2.10
N GLN A 49 -36.61 -9.41 -3.42
CA GLN A 49 -35.32 -9.24 -4.10
C GLN A 49 -34.73 -7.85 -3.87
N LEU A 50 -35.55 -6.80 -3.88
CA LEU A 50 -35.11 -5.43 -3.64
C LEU A 50 -34.59 -5.25 -2.21
N ILE A 51 -35.25 -5.85 -1.22
CA ILE A 51 -34.81 -5.85 0.18
C ILE A 51 -33.45 -6.55 0.30
N ARG A 52 -33.31 -7.75 -0.29
CA ARG A 52 -32.03 -8.49 -0.27
C ARG A 52 -30.90 -7.69 -0.90
N ARG A 53 -31.10 -7.14 -2.10
CA ARG A 53 -30.08 -6.29 -2.74
C ARG A 53 -29.74 -5.07 -1.91
N ASN A 54 -30.73 -4.45 -1.26
CA ASN A 54 -30.48 -3.30 -0.38
C ASN A 54 -29.61 -3.70 0.83
N GLU A 55 -29.85 -4.86 1.43
CA GLU A 55 -29.03 -5.39 2.53
C GLU A 55 -27.62 -5.76 2.07
N GLU A 56 -27.47 -6.37 0.90
CA GLU A 56 -26.17 -6.66 0.27
C GLU A 56 -25.37 -5.37 0.03
N TYR A 57 -26.00 -4.34 -0.54
CA TYR A 57 -25.35 -3.05 -0.76
C TYR A 57 -24.94 -2.38 0.55
N LYS A 58 -25.76 -2.46 1.61
CA LYS A 58 -25.41 -1.94 2.94
C LYS A 58 -24.17 -2.65 3.49
N LYS A 59 -24.14 -3.99 3.42
CA LYS A 59 -22.98 -4.78 3.86
C LYS A 59 -21.73 -4.46 3.06
N SER A 60 -21.84 -4.38 1.73
CA SER A 60 -20.72 -4.04 0.84
C SER A 60 -20.18 -2.63 1.12
N THR A 61 -21.07 -1.65 1.31
CA THR A 61 -20.68 -0.26 1.66
C THR A 61 -19.95 -0.21 3.00
N LEU A 62 -20.39 -1.00 3.99
CA LEU A 62 -19.71 -1.08 5.28
C LEU A 62 -18.33 -1.72 5.14
N LYS A 63 -18.20 -2.83 4.41
CA LYS A 63 -16.89 -3.45 4.10
C LYS A 63 -15.96 -2.44 3.44
N LEU A 64 -16.43 -1.75 2.38
CA LEU A 64 -15.65 -0.74 1.67
C LEU A 64 -15.21 0.41 2.58
N LYS A 65 -16.08 0.89 3.47
CA LYS A 65 -15.72 1.94 4.44
C LYS A 65 -14.58 1.48 5.34
N THR A 66 -14.67 0.26 5.88
CA THR A 66 -13.61 -0.31 6.72
C THR A 66 -12.28 -0.45 5.95
N ASP A 67 -12.34 -0.88 4.69
CA ASP A 67 -11.15 -1.01 3.84
C ASP A 67 -10.50 0.35 3.54
N VAL A 68 -11.31 1.38 3.27
CA VAL A 68 -10.82 2.75 3.09
C VAL A 68 -10.14 3.25 4.37
N GLU A 69 -10.74 3.04 5.54
CA GLU A 69 -10.13 3.41 6.82
C GLU A 69 -8.79 2.67 7.05
N ARG A 70 -8.73 1.38 6.71
CA ARG A 70 -7.50 0.58 6.78
C ARG A 70 -6.42 1.13 5.85
N LEU A 71 -6.77 1.41 4.59
CA LEU A 71 -5.84 1.97 3.61
C LEU A 71 -5.34 3.35 4.03
N GLN A 72 -6.21 4.19 4.58
CA GLN A 72 -5.83 5.49 5.16
C GLN A 72 -4.80 5.32 6.29
N GLY A 73 -5.02 4.33 7.17
CA GLY A 73 -4.07 3.97 8.23
C GLY A 73 -2.69 3.57 7.67
N LEU A 74 -2.67 2.71 6.64
CA LEU A 74 -1.43 2.30 5.98
C LEU A 74 -0.71 3.47 5.30
N ILE A 75 -1.45 4.37 4.64
CA ILE A 75 -0.88 5.59 4.02
C ILE A 75 -0.21 6.47 5.09
N ASN A 76 -0.84 6.64 6.25
CA ASN A 76 -0.28 7.42 7.36
C ASN A 76 0.98 6.78 7.95
N GLN A 77 1.02 5.45 8.06
CA GLN A 77 2.22 4.74 8.50
C GLN A 77 3.36 4.91 7.49
N LEU A 78 3.05 4.74 6.20
CA LEU A 78 4.04 4.81 5.12
C LEU A 78 4.60 6.24 4.95
N SER A 79 3.78 7.27 5.15
CA SER A 79 4.24 8.66 5.17
C SER A 79 5.17 8.96 6.34
N THR A 80 4.89 8.38 7.51
CA THR A 80 5.74 8.49 8.70
C THR A 80 7.09 7.81 8.47
N VAL A 81 7.09 6.57 7.96
CA VAL A 81 8.32 5.83 7.61
C VAL A 81 9.14 6.58 6.57
N LYS A 82 8.50 7.14 5.54
CA LYS A 82 9.20 7.94 4.52
C LYS A 82 9.87 9.17 5.12
N LYS A 83 9.18 9.89 6.01
CA LYS A 83 9.73 11.06 6.68
C LYS A 83 10.93 10.69 7.55
N GLN A 84 10.81 9.61 8.32
CA GLN A 84 11.90 9.10 9.14
C GLN A 84 13.11 8.70 8.29
N GLY A 85 12.91 7.88 7.24
CA GLY A 85 14.01 7.46 6.36
C GLY A 85 14.70 8.63 5.64
N SER A 86 13.96 9.69 5.31
CA SER A 86 14.54 10.91 4.74
C SER A 86 15.39 11.67 5.78
N GLN A 87 14.95 11.72 7.04
CA GLN A 87 15.72 12.34 8.12
C GLN A 87 16.99 11.54 8.42
N ASP A 88 16.88 10.22 8.52
CA ASP A 88 18.00 9.32 8.75
C ASP A 88 19.04 9.45 7.62
N SER A 89 18.58 9.49 6.36
CA SER A 89 19.46 9.71 5.21
C SER A 89 20.19 11.06 5.27
N GLN A 90 19.49 12.12 5.67
CA GLN A 90 20.10 13.45 5.81
C GLN A 90 21.14 13.48 6.94
N GLN A 91 20.88 12.80 8.06
CA GLN A 91 21.85 12.66 9.15
C GLN A 91 23.10 11.90 8.71
N THR A 92 22.93 10.80 7.97
CA THR A 92 24.06 10.03 7.42
C THR A 92 24.90 10.88 6.46
N ILE A 93 24.26 11.65 5.57
CA ILE A 93 24.97 12.55 4.66
C ILE A 93 25.76 13.61 5.45
N GLN A 94 25.15 14.23 6.47
CA GLN A 94 25.84 15.21 7.31
C GLN A 94 27.02 14.60 8.08
N ALA A 95 26.87 13.38 8.58
CA ALA A 95 27.95 12.66 9.24
C ALA A 95 29.12 12.39 8.27
N LEU A 96 28.81 11.92 7.06
CA LEU A 96 29.81 11.70 6.00
C LEU A 96 30.48 13.00 5.55
N GLU A 97 29.74 14.10 5.40
CA GLU A 97 30.30 15.41 5.07
C GLU A 97 31.27 15.89 6.15
N SER A 98 30.90 15.73 7.44
CA SER A 98 31.79 16.04 8.56
C SER A 98 33.05 15.15 8.56
N GLU A 99 32.91 13.86 8.27
CA GLU A 99 34.05 12.93 8.16
C GLU A 99 34.99 13.31 7.00
N LEU A 100 34.43 13.63 5.83
CA LEU A 100 35.19 14.11 4.68
C LEU A 100 35.94 15.41 5.02
N GLN A 101 35.31 16.37 5.69
CA GLN A 101 35.97 17.60 6.13
C GLN A 101 37.15 17.32 7.08
N LYS A 102 36.97 16.40 8.04
CA LYS A 102 38.07 15.97 8.93
C LYS A 102 39.20 15.34 8.12
N MET A 103 38.87 14.44 7.19
CA MET A 103 39.84 13.78 6.32
C MET A 103 40.61 14.80 5.47
N THR A 104 39.92 15.77 4.86
CA THR A 104 40.56 16.86 4.11
C THR A 104 41.51 17.66 5.00
N SER A 105 41.10 18.02 6.22
CA SER A 105 41.98 18.74 7.15
C SER A 105 43.23 17.95 7.54
N HIS A 106 43.12 16.63 7.64
CA HIS A 106 44.26 15.75 7.89
C HIS A 106 45.18 15.62 6.67
N LEU A 107 44.62 15.59 5.46
CA LEU A 107 45.39 15.60 4.22
C LEU A 107 46.12 16.92 4.01
N ASP A 108 45.48 18.05 4.32
CA ASP A 108 46.12 19.37 4.27
C ASP A 108 47.29 19.44 5.26
N GLN A 109 47.11 18.94 6.48
CA GLN A 109 48.21 18.83 7.47
C GLN A 109 49.36 17.94 6.98
N LEU A 110 49.07 16.85 6.25
CA LEU A 110 50.10 16.03 5.62
C LEU A 110 50.80 16.77 4.47
N SER A 111 50.04 17.50 3.65
CA SER A 111 50.58 18.27 2.54
C SER A 111 51.51 19.37 3.05
N GLU A 112 51.08 20.15 4.06
CA GLU A 112 51.93 21.15 4.72
C GLU A 112 53.19 20.52 5.33
N ALA A 113 53.06 19.38 6.01
CA ALA A 113 54.21 18.67 6.56
C ALA A 113 55.16 18.16 5.46
N PHE A 114 54.64 17.80 4.29
CA PHE A 114 55.42 17.38 3.13
C PHE A 114 56.15 18.56 2.46
N ASP A 115 55.48 19.70 2.28
CA ASP A 115 56.08 20.91 1.73
C ASP A 115 57.19 21.46 2.64
N LEU A 116 57.04 21.35 3.96
CA LEU A 116 58.09 21.67 4.95
C LEU A 116 59.34 20.79 4.83
N MET A 117 59.22 19.59 4.23
CA MET A 117 60.36 18.72 3.91
C MET A 117 61.10 19.18 2.63
N GLY A 118 60.58 20.16 1.88
CA GLY A 118 61.30 20.81 0.78
C GLY A 118 61.51 19.96 -0.47
N VAL A 119 60.67 18.94 -0.70
CA VAL A 119 60.84 17.98 -1.82
C VAL A 119 60.64 18.62 -3.20
N ASN A 120 59.91 19.75 -3.29
CA ASN A 120 59.58 20.43 -4.54
C ASN A 120 60.51 21.59 -4.92
N ASP A 121 61.58 21.86 -4.17
CA ASP A 121 62.48 22.99 -4.46
C ASP A 121 63.78 22.48 -5.15
N PRO A 122 63.90 22.57 -6.49
CA PRO A 122 65.02 21.99 -7.23
C PRO A 122 66.38 22.67 -6.94
N GLN A 123 66.39 23.76 -6.16
CA GLN A 123 67.62 24.44 -5.74
C GLN A 123 68.14 23.98 -4.36
N HIS A 124 67.41 23.13 -3.62
CA HIS A 124 67.77 22.67 -2.28
C HIS A 124 67.79 21.15 -2.13
N VAL A 125 68.26 20.43 -3.16
CA VAL A 125 68.55 18.99 -3.06
C VAL A 125 69.92 18.78 -2.37
N GLN A 126 70.01 19.16 -1.09
CA GLN A 126 70.99 18.60 -0.17
C GLN A 126 70.29 17.54 0.67
N TRP A 127 70.30 16.29 0.19
CA TRP A 127 69.89 15.11 0.96
C TRP A 127 70.69 14.90 2.27
N GLY A 128 71.66 15.77 2.58
CA GLY A 128 72.62 15.62 3.68
C GLY A 128 72.26 16.29 5.01
N LEU A 129 71.22 17.13 5.10
CA LEU A 129 70.89 17.82 6.35
C LEU A 129 69.37 17.91 6.57
N PHE A 130 68.71 16.76 6.63
CA PHE A 130 67.40 16.69 7.29
C PHE A 130 67.59 17.08 8.76
N THR A 131 67.26 18.31 9.14
CA THR A 131 67.16 18.69 10.55
C THR A 131 66.13 17.77 11.19
N GLY A 132 66.52 16.93 12.15
CA GLY A 132 65.68 15.87 12.72
C GLY A 132 64.32 16.35 13.25
N ASN A 133 64.20 17.64 13.56
CA ASN A 133 62.94 18.28 13.94
C ASN A 133 61.86 18.25 12.83
N ARG A 134 62.23 18.40 11.55
CA ARG A 134 61.27 18.40 10.42
C ARG A 134 60.77 17.00 10.07
N LEU A 135 61.68 16.02 10.04
CA LEU A 135 61.31 14.61 9.92
C LEU A 135 60.44 14.16 11.10
N TYR A 136 60.77 14.57 12.32
CA TYR A 136 59.95 14.27 13.49
C TYR A 136 58.54 14.86 13.38
N GLN A 137 58.39 16.10 12.88
CA GLN A 137 57.08 16.71 12.64
C GLN A 137 56.27 15.93 11.59
N PHE A 138 56.89 15.54 10.47
CA PHE A 138 56.24 14.71 9.46
C PHE A 138 55.81 13.34 9.99
N TRP A 139 56.69 12.63 10.69
CA TRP A 139 56.36 11.34 11.32
C TRP A 139 55.30 11.49 12.42
N SER A 140 55.30 12.62 13.14
CA SER A 140 54.26 12.92 14.14
C SER A 140 52.89 13.17 13.48
N ALA A 141 52.84 13.81 12.31
CA ALA A 141 51.61 14.02 11.54
C ALA A 141 51.06 12.69 11.00
N ILE A 142 51.92 11.84 10.42
CA ILE A 142 51.55 10.48 10.00
C ILE A 142 51.05 9.67 11.19
N ARG A 143 51.76 9.70 12.32
CA ARG A 143 51.36 8.97 13.53
C ARG A 143 50.01 9.43 14.05
N LYS A 144 49.70 10.73 14.03
CA LYS A 144 48.39 11.27 14.42
C LYS A 144 47.28 10.76 13.51
N ILE A 145 47.51 10.70 12.20
CA ILE A 145 46.53 10.21 11.22
C ILE A 145 46.32 8.70 11.33
N VAL A 146 47.39 7.93 11.53
CA VAL A 146 47.31 6.49 11.76
C VAL A 146 46.61 6.19 13.09
N LEU A 147 46.85 6.99 14.13
CA LEU A 147 46.15 6.85 15.41
C LEU A 147 44.67 7.20 15.29
N TRP A 148 44.33 8.31 14.64
CA TRP A 148 42.94 8.68 14.34
C TRP A 148 42.22 7.58 13.54
N TRP A 149 42.81 7.12 12.45
CA TRP A 149 42.24 6.05 11.61
C TRP A 149 42.07 4.74 12.39
N ARG A 150 43.00 4.42 13.30
CA ARG A 150 42.92 3.23 14.15
C ARG A 150 41.90 3.35 15.29
N GLU A 151 41.69 4.56 15.80
CA GLU A 151 40.69 4.86 16.83
C GLU A 151 39.27 4.83 16.26
N GLU A 152 39.09 5.27 15.00
CA GLU A 152 37.81 5.22 14.28
C GLU A 152 37.49 3.81 13.72
N ASN A 153 38.52 3.03 13.32
CA ASN A 153 38.37 1.63 12.87
C ASN A 153 38.63 0.59 13.98
N GLY A 154 38.59 1.00 15.25
CA GLY A 154 38.83 0.12 16.39
C GLY A 154 37.77 -0.98 16.51
N VAL A 155 38.09 -2.19 16.03
CA VAL A 155 37.58 -3.54 16.42
C VAL A 155 36.32 -3.57 17.31
N GLU A 156 35.21 -3.02 16.81
CA GLU A 156 33.86 -3.49 17.08
C GLU A 156 33.06 -3.32 15.78
N SER A 157 33.11 -4.35 14.95
CA SER A 157 32.26 -4.51 13.77
C SER A 157 30.79 -4.56 14.19
N SER A 158 30.20 -3.41 14.52
CA SER A 158 28.75 -3.26 14.62
C SER A 158 28.18 -3.26 13.21
N THR A 159 27.96 -4.49 12.73
CA THR A 159 26.91 -4.91 11.82
C THR A 159 26.19 -3.80 11.06
N LEU A 160 26.57 -3.63 9.79
CA LEU A 160 25.64 -3.25 8.74
C LEU A 160 24.61 -4.38 8.60
N THR A 161 23.67 -4.50 9.54
CA THR A 161 22.44 -5.26 9.37
C THR A 161 21.61 -4.54 8.32
N GLY A 162 21.79 -4.93 7.06
CA GLY A 162 20.82 -4.65 6.01
C GLY A 162 19.46 -5.14 6.49
N SER A 163 18.53 -4.20 6.68
CA SER A 163 17.14 -4.50 6.98
C SER A 163 16.57 -5.28 5.81
N VAL A 164 16.32 -6.58 6.03
CA VAL A 164 15.51 -7.42 5.15
C VAL A 164 14.14 -6.76 4.99
N PRO A 165 13.65 -6.49 3.77
CA PRO A 165 12.29 -6.00 3.59
C PRO A 165 11.31 -7.09 4.07
N PRO A 166 10.21 -6.73 4.75
CA PRO A 166 9.22 -7.72 5.18
C PRO A 166 8.62 -8.37 3.94
N GLN A 167 8.93 -9.65 3.73
CA GLN A 167 8.22 -10.49 2.77
C GLN A 167 6.80 -10.69 3.31
N LEU A 168 5.80 -10.17 2.59
CA LEU A 168 4.41 -10.53 2.83
C LEU A 168 4.20 -12.03 2.58
N PRO A 169 3.34 -12.71 3.37
CA PRO A 169 2.97 -14.08 3.09
C PRO A 169 2.21 -14.13 1.76
N SER A 170 2.76 -14.86 0.80
CA SER A 170 2.13 -15.19 -0.48
C SER A 170 1.20 -16.40 -0.28
N GLU A 171 0.02 -16.15 0.26
CA GLU A 171 -1.13 -17.06 0.18
C GLU A 171 -2.28 -16.29 -0.48
N PHE A 172 -2.26 -16.17 -1.81
CA PHE A 172 -3.31 -15.44 -2.55
C PHE A 172 -4.11 -16.28 -3.55
N ASP A 173 -3.72 -17.52 -3.87
CA ASP A 173 -4.39 -18.26 -4.95
C ASP A 173 -5.75 -18.87 -4.60
N VAL A 174 -6.09 -19.04 -3.31
CA VAL A 174 -7.41 -19.58 -2.91
C VAL A 174 -8.46 -18.48 -2.71
N ASP A 175 -8.00 -17.23 -2.58
CA ASP A 175 -8.82 -16.09 -2.18
C ASP A 175 -9.32 -15.26 -3.37
N GLU A 176 -8.76 -15.48 -4.57
CA GLU A 176 -9.09 -14.70 -5.76
C GLU A 176 -10.50 -15.05 -6.29
N ASP A 177 -10.84 -16.33 -6.39
CA ASP A 177 -12.19 -16.79 -6.80
C ASP A 177 -13.29 -16.33 -5.80
N ARG A 178 -12.95 -16.31 -4.49
CA ARG A 178 -13.84 -15.76 -3.45
C ARG A 178 -13.97 -14.23 -3.51
N ARG A 179 -12.94 -13.52 -3.95
CA ARG A 179 -12.98 -12.06 -4.16
C ARG A 179 -13.72 -11.67 -5.43
N GLU A 180 -13.53 -12.41 -6.50
CA GLU A 180 -14.15 -12.14 -7.80
C GLU A 180 -15.62 -12.57 -7.82
N HIS A 181 -15.98 -13.64 -7.12
CA HIS A 181 -17.33 -14.19 -7.08
C HIS A 181 -17.87 -14.46 -5.66
N PRO A 182 -17.90 -13.47 -4.75
CA PRO A 182 -18.34 -13.66 -3.36
C PRO A 182 -19.80 -14.14 -3.26
N GLN A 183 -20.61 -13.83 -4.28
CA GLN A 183 -22.02 -14.22 -4.37
C GLN A 183 -22.23 -15.73 -4.45
N MET A 184 -21.25 -16.50 -4.94
CA MET A 184 -21.37 -17.97 -5.02
C MET A 184 -21.22 -18.64 -3.65
N TYR A 185 -20.60 -17.98 -2.67
CA TYR A 185 -20.25 -18.57 -1.37
C TYR A 185 -21.03 -17.98 -0.20
N GLU A 186 -21.51 -16.73 -0.31
CA GLU A 186 -22.26 -16.06 0.75
C GLU A 186 -23.79 -16.23 0.62
N ASP A 187 -24.32 -16.70 -0.52
CA ASP A 187 -25.76 -16.91 -0.73
C ASP A 187 -26.23 -18.24 -0.10
N SER A 188 -27.19 -18.17 0.82
CA SER A 188 -27.80 -19.39 1.39
C SER A 188 -28.52 -20.24 0.33
N ALA A 189 -28.85 -19.68 -0.85
CA ALA A 189 -29.43 -20.41 -1.97
C ALA A 189 -28.38 -21.11 -2.88
N SER A 190 -27.08 -20.84 -2.72
CA SER A 190 -26.01 -21.57 -3.44
C SER A 190 -25.52 -22.80 -2.67
N ILE A 191 -25.78 -22.87 -1.36
CA ILE A 191 -25.54 -24.04 -0.51
C ILE A 191 -26.51 -25.16 -0.94
N GLY A 192 -26.03 -26.10 -1.76
CA GLY A 192 -26.80 -27.27 -2.19
C GLY A 192 -27.15 -27.33 -3.68
N ARG A 193 -26.71 -26.38 -4.51
CA ARG A 193 -26.89 -26.48 -5.99
C ARG A 193 -26.22 -27.72 -6.58
N SER A 194 -25.11 -28.19 -6.01
CA SER A 194 -24.42 -29.41 -6.44
C SER A 194 -25.21 -30.71 -6.17
N LEU A 195 -26.32 -30.65 -5.44
CA LEU A 195 -27.20 -31.80 -5.17
C LEU A 195 -28.43 -31.87 -6.10
N LEU A 196 -28.66 -30.85 -6.94
CA LEU A 196 -29.80 -30.77 -7.85
C LEU A 196 -29.44 -31.04 -9.33
N ASP A 197 -28.14 -31.01 -9.68
CA ASP A 197 -27.65 -31.50 -10.96
C ASP A 197 -27.30 -32.99 -10.86
N LYS A 198 -28.33 -33.85 -10.75
CA LYS A 198 -28.27 -35.29 -11.01
C LYS A 198 -29.58 -35.78 -11.61
#